data_AF-A0A6J6JUX7-F1
#
_entry.id   AF-A0A6J6JUX7-F1
#
_cell.length_a   1.000
_cell.length_b   1.000
_cell.length_c   1.000
_cell.angle_alpha   90.00
_cell.angle_beta   90.00
_cell.angle_gamma   90.00
#
_symmetry.space_group_name_H-M   'P 1'
#
loop_
_entity.id
_entity.type
_entity.pdbx_description
1 polymer ?
#
loop_
_entity_poly.entity_id
_entity_poly.type
_entity_poly.pdbx_seq_one_letter_code
_entity_poly.pdbx_strand_id
1 'polypeptide(L)'
;MISPTLESFRIFLHVVAVAVWVGGQIVLAGLVPAIRISAPEVLPKVAQAFARVAWPAMIVIVFTGMWGLTSSSASDSDTEYMATFAVKMVMVFIAIAATVVHSQGSSKAAKAIGGALGLLGSLLAAYAGILLAHAG
;
A
#
# COMPACT_ATOMS: atom_id res chain seq x y z
N MET A 1 -6.94 32.64 3.66
CA MET A 1 -6.60 31.29 3.16
C MET A 1 -6.21 30.44 4.35
N ILE A 2 -6.55 29.16 4.38
CA ILE A 2 -6.11 28.27 5.46
C ILE A 2 -4.61 27.98 5.27
N SER A 3 -3.80 28.13 6.31
CA SER A 3 -2.36 27.89 6.26
C SER A 3 -2.04 26.40 6.31
N PRO A 4 -1.12 25.89 5.47
CA PRO A 4 -0.70 24.49 5.53
C PRO A 4 0.06 24.21 6.83
N THR A 5 -0.19 23.03 7.42
CA THR A 5 0.59 22.49 8.54
C THR A 5 1.46 21.33 8.06
N LEU A 6 2.53 21.04 8.80
CA LEU A 6 3.39 19.89 8.50
C LEU A 6 2.63 18.55 8.53
N GLU A 7 1.64 18.45 9.43
CA GLU A 7 0.76 17.30 9.51
C GLU A 7 -0.14 17.17 8.27
N SER A 8 -0.76 18.27 7.83
CA SER A 8 -1.60 18.26 6.63
C SER A 8 -0.81 17.85 5.39
N PHE A 9 0.45 18.30 5.28
CA PHE A 9 1.35 17.93 4.19
C PHE A 9 1.77 16.46 4.25
N ARG A 10 2.11 15.94 5.44
CA ARG A 10 2.41 14.52 5.66
C ARG A 10 1.23 13.64 5.25
N ILE A 11 0.01 13.96 5.69
CA ILE A 11 -1.20 13.19 5.34
C ILE A 11 -1.44 13.22 3.83
N PHE A 12 -1.31 14.40 3.20
CA PHE A 12 -1.40 14.53 1.75
C PHE A 12 -0.43 13.59 1.02
N LEU A 13 0.86 13.61 1.39
CA LEU A 13 1.87 12.71 0.80
C LEU A 13 1.53 11.24 1.01
N HIS A 14 1.09 10.86 2.22
CA HIS A 14 0.70 9.49 2.52
C HIS A 14 -0.45 9.03 1.62
N VAL A 15 -1.53 9.80 1.54
CA VAL A 15 -2.73 9.44 0.77
C VAL A 15 -2.43 9.36 -0.73
N VAL A 16 -1.65 10.31 -1.28
CA VAL A 16 -1.22 10.25 -2.69
C VAL A 16 -0.41 8.98 -2.94
N ALA A 17 0.53 8.64 -2.06
CA ALA A 17 1.35 7.45 -2.21
C ALA A 17 0.51 6.15 -2.08
N VAL A 18 -0.43 6.09 -1.14
CA VAL A 18 -1.41 4.98 -1.02
C VAL A 18 -2.23 4.86 -2.30
N ALA A 19 -2.70 5.96 -2.89
CA ALA A 19 -3.45 5.94 -4.14
C ALA A 19 -2.63 5.38 -5.30
N VAL A 20 -1.35 5.76 -5.42
CA VAL A 20 -0.43 5.20 -6.43
C VAL A 20 -0.22 3.70 -6.22
N TRP A 21 0.01 3.28 -4.97
CA TRP A 21 0.27 1.87 -4.65
C TRP A 21 -0.97 0.99 -4.84
N VAL A 22 -2.05 1.27 -4.11
CA VAL A 22 -3.27 0.45 -4.11
C VAL A 22 -4.02 0.60 -5.42
N GLY A 23 -4.23 1.83 -5.89
CA GLY A 23 -4.91 2.10 -7.16
C GLY A 23 -4.14 1.52 -8.35
N GLY A 24 -2.81 1.64 -8.33
CA GLY A 24 -1.95 1.06 -9.36
C GLY A 24 -2.03 -0.47 -9.42
N GLN A 25 -2.09 -1.15 -8.27
CA GLN A 25 -2.30 -2.61 -8.24
C GLN A 25 -3.64 -3.00 -8.86
N ILE A 26 -4.73 -2.28 -8.55
CA ILE A 26 -6.07 -2.53 -9.11
C ILE A 26 -6.05 -2.35 -10.63
N VAL A 27 -5.51 -1.22 -11.11
CA VAL A 27 -5.41 -0.92 -12.54
C VAL A 27 -4.59 -1.98 -13.27
N LEU A 28 -3.40 -2.31 -12.76
CA LEU A 28 -2.54 -3.31 -13.40
C LEU A 28 -3.20 -4.70 -13.40
N ALA A 29 -3.85 -5.10 -12.30
CA ALA A 29 -4.59 -6.36 -12.22
C ALA A 29 -5.68 -6.45 -13.29
N GLY A 30 -6.39 -5.35 -13.57
CA GLY A 30 -7.40 -5.26 -14.63
C GLY A 30 -6.82 -5.30 -16.06
N LEU A 31 -5.62 -4.72 -16.27
CA LEU A 31 -4.98 -4.67 -17.58
C LEU A 31 -4.24 -5.96 -17.97
N VAL A 32 -3.71 -6.70 -16.99
CA VAL A 32 -2.89 -7.90 -17.22
C VAL A 32 -3.56 -8.95 -18.12
N PRO A 33 -4.85 -9.31 -17.96
CA PRO A 33 -5.50 -10.29 -18.82
C PRO A 33 -5.50 -9.87 -20.30
N ALA A 34 -5.84 -8.62 -20.60
CA ALA A 34 -5.88 -8.11 -21.97
C ALA A 34 -4.49 -8.07 -22.60
N ILE A 35 -3.49 -7.54 -21.89
CA ILE A 35 -2.10 -7.49 -22.37
C ILE A 35 -1.55 -8.90 -22.60
N ARG A 36 -1.86 -9.85 -21.70
CA ARG A 36 -1.40 -11.23 -21.84
C ARG A 36 -1.94 -11.92 -23.09
N ILE A 37 -3.14 -11.56 -23.55
CA ILE A 37 -3.76 -12.12 -24.77
C ILE A 37 -3.22 -11.42 -26.02
N SER A 38 -3.18 -10.08 -26.02
CA SER A 38 -2.93 -9.30 -27.23
C SER A 38 -1.47 -8.95 -27.48
N ALA A 39 -0.65 -8.85 -26.42
CA ALA A 39 0.76 -8.43 -26.48
C ALA A 39 1.58 -9.03 -25.32
N PRO A 40 1.69 -10.37 -25.21
CA PRO A 40 2.36 -11.02 -24.08
C PRO A 40 3.83 -10.61 -23.91
N GLU A 41 4.51 -10.23 -24.99
CA GLU A 41 5.91 -9.81 -25.03
C GLU A 41 6.18 -8.48 -24.31
N VAL A 42 5.17 -7.61 -24.17
CA VAL A 42 5.34 -6.32 -23.47
C VAL A 42 5.05 -6.40 -21.97
N LEU A 43 4.36 -7.46 -21.52
CA LEU A 43 3.91 -7.62 -20.14
C LEU A 43 5.05 -7.45 -19.09
N PRO A 44 6.25 -8.04 -19.27
CA PRO A 44 7.34 -7.83 -18.32
C PRO A 44 7.81 -6.37 -18.25
N LYS A 45 7.83 -5.66 -19.39
CA LYS A 45 8.26 -4.25 -19.45
C LYS A 45 7.24 -3.34 -18.76
N VAL A 46 5.95 -3.60 -18.96
CA VAL A 46 4.85 -2.88 -18.27
C VAL A 46 4.94 -3.10 -16.76
N ALA A 47 5.11 -4.34 -16.31
CA ALA A 47 5.24 -4.67 -14.89
C ALA A 47 6.47 -3.98 -14.25
N GLN A 48 7.61 -3.96 -14.94
CA GLN A 48 8.81 -3.26 -14.48
C GLN A 48 8.62 -1.74 -14.43
N ALA A 49 7.96 -1.16 -15.42
CA ALA A 49 7.66 0.27 -15.45
C ALA A 49 6.74 0.66 -14.28
N PHE A 50 5.70 -0.14 -14.03
CA PHE A 50 4.84 0.04 -12.86
C PHE A 50 5.65 -0.05 -11.55
N ALA A 51 6.50 -1.09 -11.41
CA ALA A 51 7.31 -1.27 -10.20
C ALA A 51 8.22 -0.07 -9.89
N ARG A 52 8.79 0.57 -10.92
CA ARG A 52 9.62 1.80 -10.75
C ARG A 52 8.84 2.99 -10.19
N VAL A 53 7.52 3.00 -10.30
CA VAL A 53 6.65 4.04 -9.73
C VAL A 53 6.08 3.59 -8.38
N ALA A 54 5.63 2.33 -8.30
CA ALA A 54 5.00 1.78 -7.11
C ALA A 54 5.96 1.68 -5.92
N TRP A 55 7.19 1.17 -6.12
CA TRP A 55 8.14 1.01 -5.01
C TRP A 55 8.52 2.33 -4.31
N PRO A 56 8.81 3.43 -5.03
CA PRO A 56 8.96 4.74 -4.39
C PRO A 56 7.71 5.18 -3.61
N ALA A 57 6.50 4.93 -4.12
CA ALA A 57 5.28 5.23 -3.39
C ALA A 57 5.19 4.43 -2.08
N MET A 58 5.52 3.13 -2.08
CA MET A 58 5.60 2.33 -0.85
C MET A 58 6.59 2.91 0.15
N ILE A 59 7.76 3.36 -0.31
CA ILE A 59 8.74 4.03 0.55
C ILE A 59 8.10 5.26 1.22
N VAL A 60 7.40 6.10 0.45
CA VAL A 60 6.69 7.28 1.00
C VAL A 60 5.60 6.86 2.00
N ILE A 61 4.82 5.82 1.71
CA ILE A 61 3.78 5.29 2.62
C ILE A 61 4.40 4.91 3.97
N VAL A 62 5.50 4.14 3.95
CA VAL A 62 6.17 3.67 5.18
C VAL A 62 6.69 4.85 5.99
N PHE A 63 7.44 5.77 5.37
CA PHE A 63 8.02 6.91 6.10
C PHE A 63 6.95 7.85 6.68
N THR A 64 5.94 8.21 5.87
CA THR A 64 4.86 9.08 6.34
C THR A 64 3.95 8.40 7.37
N GLY A 65 3.79 7.07 7.27
CA GLY A 65 3.08 6.25 8.27
C GLY A 65 3.84 6.20 9.59
N MET A 66 5.15 5.94 9.57
CA MET A 66 6.01 5.94 10.76
C MET A 66 6.03 7.29 11.46
N TRP A 67 6.08 8.39 10.70
CA TRP A 67 5.96 9.74 11.25
C TRP A 67 4.65 9.89 12.05
N GLY A 68 3.53 9.37 11.55
CA GLY A 68 2.27 9.44 12.30
C GLY A 68 2.24 8.72 13.64
N LEU A 69 3.20 7.84 13.92
CA LEU A 69 3.28 7.13 15.19
C LEU A 69 4.10 7.87 16.24
N THR A 70 5.03 8.72 15.80
CA THR A 70 5.89 9.49 16.71
C THR A 70 5.26 10.84 17.09
N SER A 71 4.12 11.21 16.50
CA SER A 71 3.30 12.31 17.00
C SER A 71 2.60 11.94 18.31
N SER A 72 2.57 12.88 19.26
CA SER A 72 2.17 12.73 20.67
C SER A 72 0.76 12.17 20.94
N SER A 73 -0.04 11.91 19.90
CA SER A 73 -1.39 11.33 20.01
C SER A 73 -1.39 9.80 20.13
N ALA A 74 -0.30 9.12 19.75
CA ALA A 74 -0.24 7.65 19.80
C ALA A 74 0.09 7.09 21.20
N SER A 75 0.72 7.85 22.09
CA SER A 75 1.07 7.35 23.44
C SER A 75 -0.12 7.28 24.39
N ASP A 76 -1.18 8.04 24.11
CA ASP A 76 -2.35 8.20 24.98
C ASP A 76 -3.59 7.48 24.42
N SER A 77 -3.43 6.64 23.39
CA SER A 77 -4.56 6.01 22.70
C SER A 77 -5.09 4.77 23.43
N ASP A 78 -6.42 4.60 23.42
CA ASP A 78 -7.11 3.47 24.04
C ASP A 78 -6.78 2.11 23.41
N THR A 79 -7.09 1.04 24.13
CA THR A 79 -6.75 -0.36 23.76
C THR A 79 -7.31 -0.74 22.37
N GLU A 80 -8.49 -0.25 22.00
CA GLU A 80 -9.11 -0.53 20.70
C GLU A 80 -8.35 0.13 19.53
N TYR A 81 -7.87 1.36 19.74
CA TYR A 81 -7.02 2.05 18.76
C TYR A 81 -5.73 1.26 18.53
N MET A 82 -5.08 0.82 19.62
CA MET A 82 -3.83 0.06 19.53
C MET A 82 -4.02 -1.32 18.89
N ALA A 83 -5.13 -2.00 19.17
CA ALA A 83 -5.47 -3.26 18.50
C ALA A 83 -5.66 -3.05 16.98
N THR A 84 -6.42 -2.02 16.59
CA THR A 84 -6.65 -1.69 15.17
C THR A 84 -5.35 -1.31 14.48
N PHE A 85 -4.49 -0.54 15.15
CA PHE A 85 -3.18 -0.18 14.66
C PHE A 85 -2.27 -1.41 14.47
N ALA A 86 -2.25 -2.34 15.42
CA ALA A 86 -1.51 -3.59 15.30
C ALA A 86 -1.97 -4.42 14.09
N VAL A 87 -3.30 -4.57 13.91
CA VAL A 87 -3.88 -5.23 12.73
C VAL A 87 -3.44 -4.54 11.45
N LYS A 88 -3.51 -3.21 11.39
CA LYS A 88 -3.02 -2.43 10.24
C LYS A 88 -1.57 -2.75 9.92
N MET A 89 -0.68 -2.80 10.92
CA MET A 89 0.74 -3.09 10.70
C MET A 89 0.98 -4.51 10.20
N VAL A 90 0.24 -5.51 10.70
CA VAL A 90 0.30 -6.87 10.15
C VAL A 90 -0.12 -6.87 8.69
N MET A 91 -1.20 -6.16 8.33
CA MET A 91 -1.66 -6.07 6.94
C MET A 91 -0.65 -5.37 6.04
N VAL A 92 0.01 -4.31 6.51
CA VAL A 92 1.12 -3.64 5.79
C VAL A 92 2.28 -4.62 5.55
N PHE A 93 2.67 -5.38 6.56
CA PHE A 93 3.74 -6.36 6.42
C PHE A 93 3.39 -7.46 5.41
N ILE A 94 2.17 -8.02 5.49
CA ILE A 94 1.65 -8.98 4.52
C ILE A 94 1.66 -8.38 3.12
N ALA A 95 1.19 -7.14 2.95
CA ALA A 95 1.15 -6.46 1.66
C ALA A 95 2.55 -6.35 1.03
N ILE A 96 3.55 -5.91 1.80
CA ILE A 96 4.92 -5.76 1.33
C ILE A 96 5.52 -7.13 1.02
N ALA A 97 5.48 -8.08 1.96
CA ALA A 97 6.08 -9.40 1.80
C ALA A 97 5.48 -10.16 0.61
N ALA A 98 4.14 -10.16 0.47
CA ALA A 98 3.46 -10.79 -0.65
C ALA A 98 3.80 -10.12 -1.98
N THR A 99 3.93 -8.78 -2.02
CA THR A 99 4.35 -8.06 -3.22
C THR A 99 5.80 -8.37 -3.61
N VAL A 100 6.69 -8.56 -2.63
CA VAL A 100 8.06 -9.02 -2.88
C VAL A 100 8.04 -10.43 -3.49
N VAL A 101 7.27 -11.36 -2.91
CA VAL A 101 7.10 -12.72 -3.45
C VAL A 101 6.51 -12.69 -4.87
N HIS A 102 5.53 -11.83 -5.12
CA HIS A 102 4.95 -11.63 -6.46
C HIS A 102 5.99 -11.14 -7.48
N SER A 103 6.80 -10.16 -7.07
CA SER A 103 7.72 -9.45 -7.97
C SER A 103 8.98 -10.26 -8.28
N GLN A 104 9.49 -11.02 -7.31
CA GLN A 104 10.72 -11.80 -7.45
C GLN A 104 10.47 -13.29 -7.71
N GLY A 105 9.25 -13.78 -7.47
CA GLY A 105 8.91 -15.18 -7.67
C GLY A 105 8.94 -15.61 -9.14
N SER A 106 9.51 -16.78 -9.39
CA SER A 106 9.58 -17.36 -10.75
C SER A 106 8.38 -18.27 -11.07
N SER A 107 7.70 -18.81 -10.05
CA SER A 107 6.57 -19.73 -10.24
C SER A 107 5.23 -19.02 -10.49
N LYS A 108 4.31 -19.70 -11.20
CA LYS A 108 2.95 -19.19 -11.42
C LYS A 108 2.21 -18.95 -10.10
N ALA A 109 2.38 -19.85 -9.14
CA ALA A 109 1.76 -19.77 -7.83
C ALA A 109 2.28 -18.55 -7.03
N ALA A 110 3.60 -18.33 -7.00
CA ALA A 110 4.19 -17.18 -6.31
C ALA A 110 3.65 -15.85 -6.85
N LYS A 111 3.55 -15.73 -8.18
CA LYS A 111 2.97 -14.54 -8.84
C LYS A 111 1.48 -14.40 -8.52
N ALA A 112 0.68 -15.46 -8.65
CA ALA A 112 -0.76 -15.36 -8.41
C ALA A 112 -1.09 -15.04 -6.94
N ILE A 113 -0.57 -15.86 -6.02
CA ILE A 113 -0.84 -15.74 -4.58
C ILE A 113 -0.23 -14.46 -4.01
N GLY A 114 1.02 -14.17 -4.35
CA GLY A 114 1.69 -12.94 -3.91
C GLY A 114 0.97 -11.68 -4.38
N GLY A 115 0.45 -11.67 -5.61
CA GLY A 115 -0.31 -10.54 -6.13
C GLY A 115 -1.64 -10.35 -5.40
N ALA A 116 -2.39 -11.45 -5.20
CA ALA A 116 -3.67 -11.42 -4.51
C ALA A 116 -3.54 -11.01 -3.03
N LEU A 117 -2.61 -11.63 -2.30
CA LEU A 117 -2.34 -11.28 -0.89
C LEU A 117 -1.74 -9.89 -0.74
N GLY A 118 -0.92 -9.45 -1.70
CA GLY A 118 -0.37 -8.09 -1.75
C GLY A 118 -1.48 -7.05 -1.83
N LEU A 119 -2.44 -7.24 -2.74
CA LEU A 119 -3.59 -6.35 -2.89
C LEU A 119 -4.53 -6.40 -1.70
N LEU A 120 -4.90 -7.60 -1.24
CA LEU A 120 -5.79 -7.75 -0.10
C LEU A 120 -5.21 -7.12 1.17
N GLY A 121 -3.94 -7.38 1.48
CA GLY A 121 -3.25 -6.75 2.60
C GLY A 121 -3.22 -5.24 2.47
N SER A 122 -2.98 -4.71 1.27
CA SER A 122 -2.97 -3.26 1.03
C SER A 122 -4.34 -2.63 1.25
N LEU A 123 -5.43 -3.27 0.79
CA LEU A 123 -6.81 -2.81 1.00
C LEU A 123 -7.20 -2.83 2.47
N LEU A 124 -6.89 -3.91 3.19
CA LEU A 124 -7.20 -4.05 4.61
C LEU A 124 -6.39 -3.05 5.45
N ALA A 125 -5.12 -2.83 5.13
CA ALA A 125 -4.30 -1.81 5.79
C ALA A 125 -4.85 -0.39 5.55
N ALA A 126 -5.28 -0.08 4.32
CA ALA A 126 -5.89 1.20 3.98
C ALA A 126 -7.20 1.41 4.76
N TYR A 127 -8.08 0.39 4.80
CA TYR A 127 -9.33 0.46 5.55
C TYR A 127 -9.11 0.61 7.06
N ALA A 128 -8.17 -0.15 7.65
CA ALA A 128 -7.80 0.03 9.05
C ALA A 128 -7.27 1.45 9.34
N GLY A 129 -6.58 2.07 8.37
CA GLY A 129 -6.19 3.48 8.44
C GLY A 129 -7.39 4.44 8.51
N ILE A 130 -8.47 4.15 7.78
CA ILE A 130 -9.72 4.91 7.87
C ILE A 130 -10.38 4.73 9.24
N LEU A 131 -10.41 3.51 9.78
CA LEU A 131 -10.96 3.25 11.11
C LEU A 131 -10.23 4.06 12.19
N LEU A 132 -8.89 4.08 12.15
CA LEU A 132 -8.08 4.88 13.08
C LEU A 132 -8.34 6.39 12.97
N ALA A 133 -8.65 6.90 11.77
CA ALA A 133 -8.98 8.31 11.57
C ALA A 133 -10.36 8.70 12.14
N HIS A 134 -11.20 7.72 12.50
CA HIS A 134 -12.52 7.91 13.10
C HIS A 134 -12.62 7.37 14.54
N ALA A 135 -11.52 6.86 15.08
CA ALA A 135 -11.43 6.53 16.50
C ALA A 135 -11.38 7.84 17.28
N GLY A 136 -12.39 8.07 18.13
CA GLY A 136 -12.58 9.30 18.91
C GLY A 136 -11.75 9.32 20.17
#